data_AF-A0A651HMD9-F1
#
_entry.id   AF-A0A651HMD9-F1
#
_cell.length_a   1.000
_cell.length_b   1.000
_cell.length_c   1.000
_cell.angle_alpha   90.00
_cell.angle_beta   90.00
_cell.angle_gamma   90.00
#
_symmetry.space_group_name_H-M   'P 1'
#
loop_
_entity.id
_entity.type
_entity.pdbx_description
1 polymer ?
#
loop_
_entity_poly.entity_id
_entity_poly.type
_entity_poly.pdbx_seq_one_letter_code
_entity_poly.pdbx_strand_id
1 'polypeptide(L)'
;MKPELHTPTASQISPPVGLTSRIFAFLWASAHIFHAWHKGPADLELPLTDPLLILVLLAGFVVLLRPSSPHRLALLAGTQLVVFAFQLPFVANHWTLAAFVNAGILCSYLVSRRSTAGDTAALIAQVAPYARVAFLVAYGASALAKLNTTFLHPDHSCALDLMEHIAAFLGFGVPTSDPARIAVIGTVTVVEVAIPLLLLARRTRLFGIALAALFHLVLAVTPTVLVMDFTAFILALLLLFAPADIGDRLAAEARAFSRRRPTVAGVIRRLWTRGRLGLALFLLGLAIGRGMVFGPEPWVVLTWTVLLLYGTLVVFFGLLVLNSYRGEFEPPGAIGAGLPLHLAHHLLIVALAVNASSPYIGLKTTSSFTMFSNLRTE
;
A
#
# COMPACT_ATOMS: atom_id res chain seq x y z
N MET A 1 28.27 -31.07 -37.55
CA MET A 1 28.11 -29.84 -36.76
C MET A 1 26.91 -30.00 -35.84
N LYS A 2 27.13 -30.18 -34.53
CA LYS A 2 26.06 -30.16 -33.52
C LYS A 2 25.72 -28.69 -33.23
N PRO A 3 24.44 -28.29 -33.20
CA PRO A 3 24.08 -26.93 -32.82
C PRO A 3 24.39 -26.76 -31.34
N GLU A 4 25.28 -25.82 -31.02
CA GLU A 4 25.50 -25.38 -29.65
C GLU A 4 24.21 -24.70 -29.16
N LEU A 5 23.50 -25.36 -28.24
CA LEU A 5 22.45 -24.73 -27.45
C LEU A 5 23.11 -23.67 -26.57
N HIS A 6 23.08 -22.42 -27.04
CA HIS A 6 23.36 -21.26 -26.21
C HIS A 6 22.36 -21.26 -25.04
N THR A 7 22.84 -21.71 -23.89
CA THR A 7 22.17 -21.52 -22.61
C THR A 7 22.31 -20.04 -22.27
N PRO A 8 21.21 -19.27 -22.19
CA PRO A 8 21.30 -17.86 -21.85
C PRO A 8 21.91 -17.73 -20.45
N THR A 9 23.04 -17.01 -20.36
CA THR A 9 23.68 -16.67 -19.09
C THR A 9 22.71 -15.86 -18.24
N ALA A 10 22.63 -16.17 -16.94
CA ALA A 10 21.73 -15.54 -15.95
C ALA A 10 21.84 -14.01 -15.84
N SER A 11 22.80 -13.37 -16.52
CA SER A 11 22.94 -11.92 -16.65
C SER A 11 21.99 -11.27 -17.67
N GLN A 12 21.21 -12.03 -18.44
CA GLN A 12 20.39 -11.49 -19.54
C GLN A 12 18.88 -11.32 -19.27
N ILE A 13 18.34 -11.60 -18.08
CA ILE A 13 16.86 -11.65 -17.89
C ILE A 13 16.36 -10.92 -16.63
N SER A 14 16.77 -9.67 -16.43
CA SER A 14 15.99 -8.79 -15.53
C SER A 14 15.93 -7.38 -16.10
N PRO A 15 14.74 -6.86 -16.45
CA PRO A 15 14.60 -5.46 -16.82
C PRO A 15 15.14 -4.58 -15.68
N PRO A 16 15.57 -3.35 -15.96
CA PRO A 16 16.09 -2.46 -14.94
C PRO A 16 14.99 -2.11 -13.92
N VAL A 17 14.88 -2.92 -12.85
CA VAL A 17 13.92 -2.75 -11.73
C VAL A 17 14.16 -1.43 -10.96
N GLY A 18 15.19 -0.67 -11.34
CA GLY A 18 15.63 0.56 -10.69
C GLY A 18 14.53 1.61 -10.57
N LEU A 19 13.72 1.84 -11.62
CA LEU A 19 12.66 2.84 -11.53
C LEU A 19 11.45 2.34 -10.75
N THR A 20 10.98 1.12 -11.02
CA THR A 20 9.87 0.50 -10.28
C THR A 20 10.15 0.47 -8.77
N SER A 21 11.36 0.12 -8.36
CA SER A 21 11.76 0.07 -6.94
C SER A 21 11.77 1.45 -6.29
N ARG A 22 12.12 2.51 -7.04
CA ARG A 22 12.06 3.90 -6.54
C ARG A 22 10.60 4.36 -6.38
N ILE A 23 9.72 3.95 -7.29
CA ILE A 23 8.28 4.23 -7.17
C ILE A 23 7.74 3.53 -5.93
N PHE A 24 8.09 2.27 -5.70
CA PHE A 24 7.70 1.55 -4.47
C PHE A 24 8.18 2.29 -3.22
N ALA A 25 9.47 2.64 -3.13
CA ALA A 25 10.01 3.37 -1.97
C ALA A 25 9.31 4.72 -1.75
N PHE A 26 8.95 5.43 -2.83
CA PHE A 26 8.18 6.67 -2.77
C PHE A 26 6.76 6.46 -2.23
N LEU A 27 6.01 5.49 -2.78
CA LEU A 27 4.64 5.18 -2.35
C LEU A 27 4.62 4.67 -0.91
N TRP A 28 5.59 3.81 -0.55
CA TRP A 28 5.73 3.26 0.80
C TRP A 28 6.02 4.35 1.84
N ALA A 29 6.93 5.28 1.54
CA ALA A 29 7.20 6.42 2.40
C ALA A 29 6.00 7.38 2.50
N SER A 30 5.28 7.60 1.39
CA SER A 30 4.07 8.42 1.37
C SER A 30 2.99 7.83 2.28
N ALA A 31 2.79 6.50 2.26
CA ALA A 31 1.85 5.82 3.16
C ALA A 31 2.19 6.00 4.65
N HIS A 32 3.48 5.97 5.02
CA HIS A 32 3.93 6.24 6.39
C HIS A 32 3.69 7.69 6.81
N ILE A 33 3.95 8.64 5.90
CA ILE A 33 3.67 10.06 6.13
C ILE A 33 2.17 10.25 6.35
N PHE A 34 1.33 9.64 5.52
CA PHE A 34 -0.12 9.71 5.65
C PHE A 34 -0.65 9.10 6.95
N HIS A 35 -0.08 7.98 7.40
CA HIS A 35 -0.42 7.41 8.70
C HIS A 35 -0.09 8.38 9.85
N ALA A 36 1.11 8.95 9.86
CA ALA A 36 1.52 9.93 10.87
C ALA A 36 0.70 11.22 10.79
N TRP A 37 0.27 11.62 9.59
CA TRP A 37 -0.52 12.82 9.33
C TRP A 37 -1.97 12.71 9.83
N HIS A 38 -2.57 11.53 9.72
CA HIS A 38 -4.02 11.34 9.85
C HIS A 38 -4.50 10.84 11.21
N LYS A 39 -3.62 10.32 12.09
CA LYS A 39 -4.03 9.59 13.31
C LYS A 39 -5.17 10.28 14.09
N GLY A 40 -6.30 9.56 14.19
CA GLY A 40 -7.44 9.63 15.13
C GLY A 40 -8.27 10.93 15.19
N PRO A 41 -9.63 10.90 15.09
CA PRO A 41 -10.48 12.08 15.24
C PRO A 41 -10.24 12.88 16.52
N ALA A 42 -10.02 12.18 17.65
CA ALA A 42 -9.71 12.79 18.94
C ALA A 42 -8.32 13.49 18.98
N ASP A 43 -7.41 13.12 18.08
CA ASP A 43 -6.07 13.70 17.98
C ASP A 43 -5.98 14.78 16.88
N LEU A 44 -6.99 14.91 16.01
CA LEU A 44 -7.01 15.89 14.90
C LEU A 44 -7.16 17.34 15.39
N GLU A 45 -7.64 17.53 16.62
CA GLU A 45 -7.75 18.85 17.27
C GLU A 45 -6.40 19.39 17.75
N LEU A 46 -5.39 18.52 17.89
CA LEU A 46 -4.10 18.86 18.47
C LEU A 46 -2.97 18.80 17.42
N PRO A 47 -1.94 19.67 17.55
CA PRO A 47 -0.71 19.51 16.80
C PRO A 47 -0.16 18.09 17.00
N LEU A 48 0.53 17.57 15.99
CA LEU A 48 1.22 16.29 16.13
C LEU A 48 2.36 16.47 17.14
N THR A 49 2.12 16.02 18.36
CA THR A 49 3.07 16.13 19.49
C THR A 49 3.71 14.80 19.84
N ASP A 50 3.20 13.69 19.32
CA ASP A 50 3.79 12.36 19.51
C ASP A 50 5.20 12.32 18.88
N PRO A 51 6.26 12.29 19.69
CA PRO A 51 7.63 12.36 19.18
C PRO A 51 7.97 11.13 18.32
N LEU A 52 7.35 9.97 18.57
CA LEU A 52 7.59 8.76 17.81
C LEU A 52 7.02 8.89 16.39
N LEU A 53 5.81 9.43 16.26
CA LEU A 53 5.21 9.69 14.94
C LEU A 53 5.93 10.79 14.17
N ILE A 54 6.46 11.81 14.85
CA ILE A 54 7.33 12.82 14.23
C ILE A 54 8.58 12.14 13.65
N LEU A 55 9.19 11.17 14.34
CA LEU A 55 10.34 10.44 13.81
C LEU A 55 9.99 9.63 12.55
N VAL A 56 8.82 8.98 12.52
CA VAL A 56 8.33 8.28 11.32
C VAL A 56 8.14 9.26 10.17
N LEU A 57 7.51 10.41 10.44
CA LEU A 57 7.25 11.45 9.46
C LEU A 57 8.57 11.97 8.86
N LEU A 58 9.54 12.32 9.71
CA LEU A 58 10.88 12.75 9.30
C LEU A 58 11.60 11.68 8.47
N ALA A 59 11.58 10.43 8.90
CA ALA A 59 12.17 9.32 8.16
C ALA A 59 11.51 9.15 6.78
N GLY A 60 10.17 9.27 6.72
CA GLY A 60 9.40 9.25 5.47
C GLY A 60 9.84 10.33 4.49
N PHE A 61 9.93 11.60 4.95
CA PHE A 61 10.41 12.70 4.12
C PHE A 61 11.87 12.51 3.67
N VAL A 62 12.73 11.96 4.53
CA VAL A 62 14.11 11.62 4.16
C VAL A 62 14.13 10.61 2.99
N VAL A 63 13.24 9.60 2.98
CA VAL A 63 13.06 8.71 1.83
C VAL A 63 12.58 9.48 0.60
N LEU A 64 11.55 10.32 0.71
CA LEU A 64 11.01 11.10 -0.43
C LEU A 64 12.08 11.99 -1.11
N LEU A 65 13.02 12.54 -0.34
CA LEU A 65 14.13 13.34 -0.88
C LEU A 65 15.09 12.52 -1.77
N ARG A 66 15.23 11.21 -1.50
CA ARG A 66 16.09 10.31 -2.29
C ARG A 66 15.57 8.86 -2.20
N PRO A 67 14.51 8.49 -2.94
CA PRO A 67 13.91 7.16 -2.87
C PRO A 67 14.83 6.05 -3.42
N SER A 68 15.92 6.42 -4.08
CA SER A 68 16.96 5.51 -4.55
C SER A 68 17.97 5.09 -3.48
N SER A 69 17.81 5.51 -2.22
CA SER A 69 18.74 5.15 -1.13
C SER A 69 18.19 4.01 -0.28
N PRO A 70 18.83 2.83 -0.26
CA PRO A 70 18.37 1.70 0.57
C PRO A 70 18.54 2.00 2.06
N HIS A 71 19.55 2.80 2.43
CA HIS A 71 19.79 3.24 3.82
C HIS A 71 18.61 4.04 4.38
N ARG A 72 18.04 4.93 3.58
CA ARG A 72 16.91 5.77 4.00
C ARG A 72 15.64 4.96 4.17
N LEU A 73 15.41 4.00 3.25
CA LEU A 73 14.30 3.06 3.38
C LEU A 73 14.46 2.17 4.62
N ALA A 74 15.67 1.67 4.89
CA ALA A 74 15.96 0.91 6.11
C ALA A 74 15.79 1.77 7.38
N LEU A 75 16.17 3.04 7.34
CA LEU A 75 15.90 3.99 8.44
C LEU A 75 14.40 4.12 8.71
N LEU A 76 13.59 4.37 7.68
CA LEU A 76 12.12 4.41 7.83
C LEU A 76 11.56 3.11 8.41
N ALA A 77 12.01 1.97 7.89
CA ALA A 77 11.58 0.66 8.37
C ALA A 77 11.94 0.44 9.85
N GLY A 78 13.16 0.78 10.26
CA GLY A 78 13.61 0.69 11.65
C GLY A 78 12.84 1.63 12.58
N THR A 79 12.69 2.89 12.18
CA THR A 79 11.92 3.88 12.96
C THR A 79 10.48 3.41 13.15
N GLN A 80 9.81 2.95 12.09
CA GLN A 80 8.43 2.49 12.20
C GLN A 80 8.29 1.25 13.10
N LEU A 81 9.23 0.30 13.07
CA LEU A 81 9.20 -0.85 13.96
C LEU A 81 9.37 -0.47 15.44
N VAL A 82 10.22 0.51 15.73
CA VAL A 82 10.35 1.06 17.09
C VAL A 82 9.01 1.66 17.54
N VAL A 83 8.40 2.51 16.71
CA VAL A 83 7.08 3.10 17.01
C VAL A 83 6.01 2.03 17.20
N PHE A 84 5.98 1.02 16.33
CA PHE A 84 5.06 -0.10 16.41
C PHE A 84 5.19 -0.83 17.76
N ALA A 85 6.41 -1.11 18.22
CA ALA A 85 6.64 -1.76 19.51
C ALA A 85 6.11 -0.93 20.70
N PHE A 86 6.25 0.40 20.65
CA PHE A 86 5.70 1.29 21.69
C PHE A 86 4.18 1.43 21.66
N GLN A 87 3.54 1.17 20.52
CA GLN A 87 2.09 1.27 20.37
C GLN A 87 1.36 -0.05 20.67
N LEU A 88 2.08 -1.16 20.83
CA LEU A 88 1.48 -2.42 21.26
C LEU A 88 0.83 -2.27 22.65
N PRO A 89 -0.33 -2.91 22.90
CA PRO A 89 -1.07 -3.81 21.99
C PRO A 89 -2.08 -3.11 21.07
N PHE A 90 -2.23 -1.78 21.15
CA PHE A 90 -3.27 -1.02 20.48
C PHE A 90 -2.81 -0.44 19.13
N VAL A 91 -2.64 -1.33 18.16
CA VAL A 91 -2.16 -0.97 16.81
C VAL A 91 -3.20 -1.28 15.74
N ALA A 92 -3.29 -0.44 14.71
CA ALA A 92 -4.16 -0.71 13.58
C ALA A 92 -3.66 -1.90 12.73
N ASN A 93 -4.57 -2.55 12.01
CA ASN A 93 -4.25 -3.71 11.17
C ASN A 93 -3.21 -3.37 10.10
N HIS A 94 -3.37 -2.25 9.40
CA HIS A 94 -2.42 -1.82 8.37
C HIS A 94 -1.06 -1.46 8.94
N TRP A 95 -1.01 -0.92 10.16
CA TRP A 95 0.24 -0.63 10.85
C TRP A 95 0.99 -1.90 11.27
N THR A 96 0.25 -2.96 11.59
CA THR A 96 0.79 -4.30 11.82
C THR A 96 1.34 -4.90 10.52
N LEU A 97 0.60 -4.83 9.42
CA LEU A 97 1.09 -5.27 8.11
C LEU A 97 2.36 -4.48 7.71
N ALA A 98 2.37 -3.17 7.91
CA ALA A 98 3.53 -2.32 7.67
C ALA A 98 4.74 -2.76 8.50
N ALA A 99 4.54 -3.09 9.78
CA ALA A 99 5.60 -3.62 10.65
C ALA A 99 6.19 -4.92 10.09
N PHE A 100 5.36 -5.89 9.68
CA PHE A 100 5.85 -7.12 9.08
C PHE A 100 6.64 -6.87 7.78
N VAL A 101 6.15 -5.99 6.91
CA VAL A 101 6.87 -5.61 5.67
C VAL A 101 8.20 -4.93 6.00
N ASN A 102 8.22 -3.98 6.94
CA ASN A 102 9.41 -3.26 7.37
C ASN A 102 10.44 -4.19 8.05
N ALA A 103 10.00 -5.20 8.81
CA ALA A 103 10.88 -6.24 9.34
C ALA A 103 11.55 -7.03 8.22
N GLY A 104 10.80 -7.38 7.16
CA GLY A 104 11.36 -8.01 5.96
C GLY A 104 12.36 -7.10 5.22
N ILE A 105 12.08 -5.81 5.11
CA ILE A 105 13.00 -4.82 4.53
C ILE A 105 14.30 -4.79 5.33
N LEU A 106 14.26 -4.73 6.66
CA LEU A 106 15.45 -4.74 7.50
C LEU A 106 16.22 -6.06 7.41
N CYS A 107 15.54 -7.20 7.43
CA CYS A 107 16.19 -8.50 7.27
C CYS A 107 16.92 -8.58 5.92
N SER A 108 16.24 -8.21 4.83
CA SER A 108 16.84 -8.16 3.50
C SER A 108 18.02 -7.18 3.45
N TYR A 109 17.87 -6.00 4.05
CA TYR A 109 18.92 -4.99 4.12
C TYR A 109 20.17 -5.48 4.85
N LEU A 110 20.01 -6.15 5.99
CA LEU A 110 21.13 -6.69 6.78
C LEU A 110 21.84 -7.85 6.07
N VAL A 111 21.09 -8.69 5.34
CA VAL A 111 21.66 -9.77 4.52
C VAL A 111 22.40 -9.21 3.30
N SER A 112 21.77 -8.31 2.54
CA SER A 112 22.35 -7.71 1.34
C SER A 112 23.51 -6.78 1.62
N ARG A 113 23.57 -6.15 2.81
CA ARG A 113 24.74 -5.36 3.25
C ARG A 113 26.06 -6.11 3.15
N ARG A 114 26.02 -7.45 3.20
CA ARG A 114 27.20 -8.31 3.11
C ARG A 114 27.59 -8.67 1.67
N SER A 115 26.73 -8.44 0.65
CA SER A 115 27.00 -8.91 -0.73
C SER A 115 26.77 -7.86 -1.83
N THR A 116 25.89 -6.87 -1.65
CA THR A 116 25.58 -5.86 -2.68
C THR A 116 25.36 -4.49 -2.03
N ALA A 117 26.44 -3.71 -1.95
CA ALA A 117 26.39 -2.38 -1.36
C ALA A 117 25.59 -1.40 -2.25
N GLY A 118 24.42 -0.99 -1.78
CA GLY A 118 23.91 0.36 -2.05
C GLY A 118 22.78 0.54 -3.07
N ASP A 119 22.20 -0.52 -3.64
CA ASP A 119 21.08 -0.37 -4.57
C ASP A 119 19.70 -0.68 -3.94
N THR A 120 18.81 0.32 -3.92
CA THR A 120 17.40 0.12 -3.55
C THR A 120 16.73 -0.93 -4.43
N ALA A 121 17.10 -1.05 -5.72
CA ALA A 121 16.49 -2.03 -6.60
C ALA A 121 16.77 -3.47 -6.14
N ALA A 122 18.00 -3.76 -5.74
CA ALA A 122 18.37 -5.06 -5.19
C ALA A 122 17.63 -5.35 -3.88
N LEU A 123 17.54 -4.37 -2.98
CA LEU A 123 16.80 -4.50 -1.71
C LEU A 123 15.31 -4.79 -1.95
N ILE A 124 14.67 -4.03 -2.83
CA ILE A 124 13.25 -4.23 -3.15
C ILE A 124 13.01 -5.56 -3.87
N ALA A 125 13.89 -5.95 -4.79
CA ALA A 125 13.81 -7.26 -5.44
C ALA A 125 13.86 -8.40 -4.40
N GLN A 126 14.74 -8.29 -3.41
CA GLN A 126 14.90 -9.32 -2.37
C GLN A 126 13.69 -9.42 -1.42
N VAL A 127 13.08 -8.29 -1.05
CA VAL A 127 11.93 -8.28 -0.13
C VAL A 127 10.59 -8.52 -0.83
N ALA A 128 10.47 -8.24 -2.13
CA ALA A 128 9.21 -8.29 -2.86
C ALA A 128 8.50 -9.66 -2.80
N PRO A 129 9.16 -10.82 -2.92
CA PRO A 129 8.49 -12.12 -2.75
C PRO A 129 7.87 -12.28 -1.36
N TYR A 130 8.60 -11.91 -0.31
CA TYR A 130 8.12 -11.96 1.07
C TYR A 130 6.94 -11.02 1.29
N ALA A 131 7.07 -9.75 0.88
CA ALA A 131 6.03 -8.75 1.07
C ALA A 131 4.74 -9.09 0.31
N ARG A 132 4.83 -9.75 -0.86
CA ARG A 132 3.66 -10.31 -1.56
C ARG A 132 2.98 -11.40 -0.75
N VAL A 133 3.73 -12.33 -0.16
CA VAL A 133 3.15 -13.37 0.72
C VAL A 133 2.52 -12.73 1.95
N ALA A 134 3.19 -11.75 2.58
CA ALA A 134 2.65 -11.04 3.73
C ALA A 134 1.32 -10.34 3.41
N PHE A 135 1.27 -9.66 2.25
CA PHE A 135 0.03 -9.07 1.74
C PHE A 135 -1.06 -10.11 1.54
N LEU A 136 -0.76 -11.23 0.87
CA LEU A 136 -1.75 -12.30 0.61
C LEU A 136 -2.27 -12.95 1.90
N VAL A 137 -1.42 -13.14 2.90
CA VAL A 137 -1.84 -13.67 4.22
C VAL A 137 -2.79 -12.68 4.90
N ALA A 138 -2.41 -11.41 5.00
CA ALA A 138 -3.24 -10.39 5.66
C ALA A 138 -4.56 -10.14 4.91
N TYR A 139 -4.50 -9.99 3.59
CA TYR A 139 -5.69 -9.75 2.75
C TYR A 139 -6.60 -10.98 2.70
N GLY A 140 -6.00 -12.17 2.57
CA GLY A 140 -6.73 -13.44 2.61
C GLY A 140 -7.42 -13.66 3.95
N ALA A 141 -6.75 -13.35 5.07
CA ALA A 141 -7.36 -13.42 6.40
C ALA A 141 -8.55 -12.46 6.54
N SER A 142 -8.43 -11.22 6.06
CA SER A 142 -9.54 -10.25 6.02
C SER A 142 -10.73 -10.77 5.20
N ALA A 143 -10.47 -11.33 4.02
CA ALA A 143 -11.51 -11.87 3.15
C ALA A 143 -12.20 -13.10 3.77
N LEU A 144 -11.42 -14.04 4.32
CA LEU A 144 -11.94 -15.22 5.00
C LEU A 144 -12.75 -14.86 6.25
N ALA A 145 -12.31 -13.85 7.00
CA ALA A 145 -13.03 -13.39 8.17
C ALA A 145 -14.44 -12.89 7.82
N LYS A 146 -14.68 -12.38 6.61
CA LYS A 146 -16.00 -11.94 6.13
C LYS A 146 -16.90 -13.08 5.66
N LEU A 147 -16.38 -14.31 5.51
CA LEU A 147 -17.16 -15.51 5.24
C LEU A 147 -17.79 -16.07 6.52
N ASN A 148 -18.45 -15.21 7.29
CA ASN A 148 -19.13 -15.58 8.53
C ASN A 148 -20.60 -15.14 8.49
N THR A 149 -21.43 -15.79 9.30
CA THR A 149 -22.89 -15.56 9.31
C THR A 149 -23.27 -14.13 9.70
N THR A 150 -22.51 -13.48 10.59
CA THR A 150 -22.79 -12.11 11.02
C THR A 150 -22.50 -11.10 9.91
N PHE A 151 -21.39 -11.26 9.17
CA PHE A 151 -21.10 -10.40 8.03
C PHE A 151 -22.11 -10.57 6.89
N LEU A 152 -22.57 -11.80 6.66
CA LEU A 152 -23.52 -12.12 5.59
C LEU A 152 -24.97 -11.75 5.94
N HIS A 153 -25.24 -11.35 7.18
CA HIS A 153 -26.58 -10.94 7.62
C HIS A 153 -26.81 -9.45 7.33
N PRO A 154 -27.91 -9.05 6.64
CA PRO A 154 -28.19 -7.66 6.32
C PRO A 154 -28.19 -6.72 7.53
N ASP A 155 -28.69 -7.18 8.69
CA ASP A 155 -28.84 -6.31 9.86
C ASP A 155 -27.56 -6.08 10.66
N HIS A 156 -26.49 -6.80 10.32
CA HIS A 156 -25.23 -6.74 11.05
C HIS A 156 -24.02 -6.59 10.14
N SER A 157 -24.19 -6.40 8.83
CA SER A 157 -23.05 -6.37 7.91
C SER A 157 -22.31 -5.03 7.95
N CYS A 158 -20.99 -5.07 8.23
CA CYS A 158 -20.13 -3.90 8.07
C CYS A 158 -20.11 -3.35 6.63
N ALA A 159 -20.40 -4.17 5.61
CA ALA A 159 -20.44 -3.69 4.23
C ALA A 159 -21.53 -2.63 4.05
N LEU A 160 -22.68 -2.79 4.72
CA LEU A 160 -23.79 -1.84 4.64
C LEU A 160 -23.50 -0.58 5.46
N ASP A 161 -22.93 -0.73 6.66
CA ASP A 161 -22.48 0.41 7.48
C ASP A 161 -21.47 1.29 6.72
N LEU A 162 -20.46 0.70 6.07
CA LEU A 162 -19.54 1.45 5.21
C LEU A 162 -20.25 2.11 4.02
N MET A 163 -21.20 1.41 3.39
CA MET A 163 -21.97 1.95 2.27
C MET A 163 -22.83 3.15 2.69
N GLU A 164 -23.41 3.14 3.89
CA GLU A 164 -24.18 4.25 4.45
C GLU A 164 -23.34 5.53 4.55
N HIS A 165 -22.10 5.42 5.04
CA HIS A 165 -21.19 6.56 5.12
C HIS A 165 -20.78 7.08 3.74
N ILE A 166 -20.53 6.19 2.78
CA ILE A 166 -20.21 6.57 1.39
C ILE A 166 -21.42 7.27 0.75
N ALA A 167 -22.62 6.72 0.94
CA ALA A 167 -23.88 7.24 0.40
C ALA A 167 -24.21 8.62 0.96
N ALA A 168 -24.09 8.80 2.28
CA ALA A 168 -24.27 10.08 2.94
C ALA A 168 -23.29 11.14 2.41
N PHE A 169 -22.03 10.76 2.19
CA PHE A 169 -21.02 11.67 1.67
C PHE A 169 -21.25 12.07 0.20
N LEU A 170 -21.61 11.11 -0.65
CA LEU A 170 -21.85 11.34 -2.07
C LEU A 170 -23.26 11.84 -2.40
N GLY A 171 -24.15 11.94 -1.41
CA GLY A 171 -25.50 12.47 -1.55
C GLY A 171 -26.47 11.53 -2.29
N PHE A 172 -26.28 10.21 -2.18
CA PHE A 172 -27.21 9.23 -2.75
C PHE A 172 -27.86 8.35 -1.67
N GLY A 173 -28.98 7.71 -2.00
CA GLY A 173 -29.76 6.90 -1.06
C GLY A 173 -29.15 5.52 -0.77
N VAL A 174 -29.34 5.03 0.46
CA VAL A 174 -28.89 3.70 0.89
C VAL A 174 -29.88 2.63 0.42
N PRO A 175 -29.44 1.41 0.06
CA PRO A 175 -30.34 0.29 -0.23
C PRO A 175 -31.28 -0.02 0.94
N THR A 176 -32.59 0.07 0.71
CA THR A 176 -33.61 -0.19 1.74
C THR A 176 -34.24 -1.59 1.66
N SER A 177 -34.17 -2.24 0.49
CA SER A 177 -34.73 -3.58 0.30
C SER A 177 -33.69 -4.66 0.59
N ASP A 178 -34.12 -5.77 1.19
CA ASP A 178 -33.22 -6.90 1.49
C ASP A 178 -32.48 -7.45 0.27
N PRO A 179 -33.10 -7.61 -0.93
CA PRO A 179 -32.37 -8.03 -2.11
C PRO A 179 -31.21 -7.10 -2.48
N ALA A 180 -31.40 -5.77 -2.36
CA ALA A 180 -30.37 -4.80 -2.67
C ALA A 180 -29.26 -4.79 -1.59
N ARG A 181 -29.63 -4.92 -0.31
CA ARG A 181 -28.68 -5.08 0.81
C ARG A 181 -27.82 -6.34 0.63
N ILE A 182 -28.45 -7.47 0.33
CA ILE A 182 -27.77 -8.75 0.05
C ILE A 182 -26.84 -8.62 -1.17
N ALA A 183 -27.25 -7.90 -2.22
CA ALA A 183 -26.41 -7.68 -3.40
C ALA A 183 -25.14 -6.88 -3.07
N VAL A 184 -25.22 -5.86 -2.22
CA VAL A 184 -24.04 -5.11 -1.73
C VAL A 184 -23.10 -6.03 -0.94
N ILE A 185 -23.64 -6.77 0.04
CA ILE A 185 -22.86 -7.73 0.86
C ILE A 185 -22.17 -8.77 -0.03
N GLY A 186 -22.92 -9.37 -0.95
CA GLY A 186 -22.41 -10.35 -1.90
C GLY A 186 -21.32 -9.77 -2.79
N THR A 187 -21.49 -8.55 -3.29
CA THR A 187 -20.49 -7.86 -4.12
C THR A 187 -19.19 -7.64 -3.36
N VAL A 188 -19.25 -7.08 -2.14
CA VAL A 188 -18.06 -6.85 -1.30
C VAL A 188 -17.36 -8.17 -1.00
N THR A 189 -18.12 -9.20 -0.61
CA THR A 189 -17.59 -10.54 -0.30
C THR A 189 -16.86 -11.13 -1.51
N VAL A 190 -17.50 -11.12 -2.69
CA VAL A 190 -16.92 -11.66 -3.92
C VAL A 190 -15.65 -10.88 -4.32
N VAL A 191 -15.67 -9.55 -4.24
CA VAL A 191 -14.51 -8.72 -4.57
C VAL A 191 -13.33 -9.01 -3.64
N GLU A 192 -13.56 -9.03 -2.31
CA GLU A 192 -12.49 -9.28 -1.35
C GLU A 192 -11.89 -10.69 -1.47
N VAL A 193 -12.69 -11.71 -1.78
CA VAL A 193 -12.20 -13.07 -2.06
C VAL A 193 -11.50 -13.16 -3.41
N ALA A 194 -12.02 -12.48 -4.44
CA ALA A 194 -11.45 -12.52 -5.78
C ALA A 194 -10.05 -11.89 -5.83
N ILE A 195 -9.82 -10.77 -5.15
CA ILE A 195 -8.54 -10.05 -5.18
C ILE A 195 -7.32 -10.95 -4.89
N PRO A 196 -7.20 -11.65 -3.75
CA PRO A 196 -6.04 -12.49 -3.47
C PRO A 196 -5.92 -13.65 -4.47
N LEU A 197 -7.03 -14.26 -4.92
CA LEU A 197 -7.03 -15.33 -5.91
C LEU A 197 -6.51 -14.86 -7.28
N LEU A 198 -6.94 -13.68 -7.71
CA LEU A 198 -6.50 -13.06 -8.97
C LEU A 198 -5.02 -12.66 -8.89
N LEU A 199 -4.53 -12.22 -7.74
CA LEU A 199 -3.12 -11.85 -7.54
C LEU A 199 -2.16 -13.05 -7.53
N LEU A 200 -2.63 -14.25 -7.15
CA LEU A 200 -1.83 -15.49 -7.14
C LEU A 200 -1.48 -15.96 -8.55
N ALA A 201 -2.41 -15.86 -9.49
CA ALA A 201 -2.22 -16.35 -10.85
C ALA A 201 -1.62 -15.27 -11.76
N ARG A 202 -0.48 -15.59 -12.40
CA ARG A 202 0.24 -14.64 -13.28
C ARG A 202 -0.64 -14.03 -14.37
N ARG A 203 -1.57 -14.81 -14.93
CA ARG A 203 -2.48 -14.40 -16.01
C ARG A 203 -3.54 -13.40 -15.58
N THR A 204 -4.04 -13.50 -14.35
CA THR A 204 -5.12 -12.66 -13.82
C THR A 204 -4.62 -11.55 -12.89
N ARG A 205 -3.32 -11.55 -12.56
CA ARG A 205 -2.70 -10.62 -11.62
C ARG A 205 -2.95 -9.15 -11.94
N LEU A 206 -2.86 -8.73 -13.21
CA LEU A 206 -3.10 -7.34 -13.59
C LEU A 206 -4.55 -6.91 -13.32
N PHE A 207 -5.51 -7.82 -13.54
CA PHE A 207 -6.91 -7.61 -13.19
C PHE A 207 -7.08 -7.55 -11.67
N GLY A 208 -6.41 -8.44 -10.91
CA GLY A 208 -6.38 -8.38 -9.45
C GLY A 208 -5.84 -7.05 -8.89
N ILE A 209 -4.78 -6.50 -9.49
CA ILE A 209 -4.23 -5.19 -9.13
C ILE A 209 -5.25 -4.08 -9.40
N ALA A 210 -5.85 -4.05 -10.60
CA ALA A 210 -6.83 -3.05 -10.97
C ALA A 210 -8.08 -3.10 -10.06
N LEU A 211 -8.60 -4.30 -9.81
CA LEU A 211 -9.75 -4.53 -8.95
C LEU A 211 -9.47 -4.06 -7.51
N ALA A 212 -8.33 -4.45 -6.94
CA ALA A 212 -7.94 -4.03 -5.60
C ALA A 212 -7.75 -2.50 -5.51
N ALA A 213 -7.08 -1.90 -6.48
CA ALA A 213 -6.84 -0.46 -6.52
C ALA A 213 -8.14 0.35 -6.58
N LEU A 214 -9.09 -0.08 -7.43
CA LEU A 214 -10.41 0.56 -7.54
C LEU A 214 -11.27 0.35 -6.29
N PHE A 215 -11.29 -0.87 -5.76
CA PHE A 215 -12.02 -1.18 -4.52
C PHE A 215 -11.55 -0.30 -3.36
N HIS A 216 -10.23 -0.19 -3.17
CA HIS A 216 -9.66 0.66 -2.13
C HIS A 216 -9.89 2.15 -2.36
N LEU A 217 -9.99 2.61 -3.61
CA LEU A 217 -10.35 3.99 -3.92
C LEU A 217 -11.80 4.29 -3.56
N VAL A 218 -12.72 3.34 -3.76
CA VAL A 218 -14.12 3.47 -3.34
C VAL A 218 -14.22 3.52 -1.81
N LEU A 219 -13.53 2.61 -1.10
CA LEU A 219 -13.53 2.63 0.38
C LEU A 219 -12.93 3.93 0.94
N ALA A 220 -11.91 4.46 0.26
CA ALA A 220 -11.27 5.74 0.55
C ALA A 220 -12.19 6.97 0.41
N VAL A 221 -13.36 6.85 -0.24
CA VAL A 221 -14.31 7.98 -0.27
C VAL A 221 -14.81 8.31 1.14
N THR A 222 -14.88 7.31 2.02
CA THR A 222 -15.39 7.45 3.40
C THR A 222 -14.47 8.32 4.26
N PRO A 223 -14.91 9.52 4.71
CA PRO A 223 -14.06 10.38 5.54
C PRO A 223 -14.04 9.96 7.02
N THR A 224 -15.05 9.20 7.47
CA THR A 224 -15.27 8.85 8.90
C THR A 224 -14.54 7.58 9.33
N VAL A 225 -14.50 6.58 8.45
CA VAL A 225 -13.79 5.32 8.67
C VAL A 225 -12.41 5.52 8.06
N LEU A 226 -11.38 5.54 8.89
CA LEU A 226 -9.98 5.89 8.58
C LEU A 226 -9.34 4.85 7.61
N VAL A 227 -9.88 4.69 6.41
CA VAL A 227 -9.44 3.72 5.40
C VAL A 227 -8.35 4.32 4.49
N MET A 228 -8.13 5.64 4.55
CA MET A 228 -7.24 6.33 3.61
C MET A 228 -5.77 5.96 3.74
N ASP A 229 -5.25 5.94 4.97
CA ASP A 229 -3.85 5.57 5.21
C ASP A 229 -3.64 4.07 4.91
N PHE A 230 -4.63 3.23 5.22
CA PHE A 230 -4.65 1.84 4.77
C PHE A 230 -4.61 1.72 3.24
N THR A 231 -5.44 2.48 2.51
CA THR A 231 -5.44 2.50 1.05
C THR A 231 -4.08 2.89 0.49
N ALA A 232 -3.38 3.88 1.08
CA ALA A 232 -2.04 4.24 0.65
C ALA A 232 -1.03 3.07 0.79
N PHE A 233 -1.12 2.31 1.88
CA PHE A 233 -0.32 1.09 2.07
C PHE A 233 -0.63 0.00 1.04
N ILE A 234 -1.92 -0.25 0.79
CA ILE A 234 -2.36 -1.24 -0.18
C ILE A 234 -1.87 -0.87 -1.59
N LEU A 235 -2.05 0.38 -2.02
CA LEU A 235 -1.57 0.85 -3.32
C LEU A 235 -0.05 0.69 -3.48
N ALA A 236 0.73 0.94 -2.42
CA ALA A 236 2.17 0.71 -2.43
C ALA A 236 2.51 -0.80 -2.57
N LEU A 237 1.82 -1.68 -1.85
CA LEU A 237 2.05 -3.13 -1.90
C LEU A 237 1.59 -3.77 -3.22
N LEU A 238 0.52 -3.26 -3.84
CA LEU A 238 0.06 -3.72 -5.14
C LEU A 238 1.12 -3.55 -6.24
N LEU A 239 2.00 -2.55 -6.12
CA LEU A 239 3.13 -2.37 -7.05
C LEU A 239 4.09 -3.57 -7.05
N LEU A 240 4.21 -4.30 -5.93
CA LEU A 240 5.06 -5.49 -5.85
C LEU A 240 4.52 -6.67 -6.66
N PHE A 241 3.21 -6.66 -6.97
CA PHE A 241 2.58 -7.62 -7.88
C PHE A 241 2.63 -7.17 -9.33
N ALA A 242 2.92 -5.89 -9.61
CA ALA A 242 3.00 -5.39 -10.97
C ALA A 242 4.20 -6.00 -11.73
N PRO A 243 4.18 -6.01 -13.07
CA PRO A 243 5.33 -6.38 -13.88
C PRO A 243 6.56 -5.53 -13.52
N ALA A 244 7.75 -6.13 -13.51
CA ALA A 244 8.97 -5.45 -13.05
C ALA A 244 9.35 -4.21 -13.89
N ASP A 245 8.90 -4.15 -15.15
CA ASP A 245 9.13 -3.06 -16.10
C ASP A 245 8.11 -1.91 -15.99
N ILE A 246 7.14 -1.97 -15.06
CA ILE A 246 6.06 -0.96 -14.96
C ILE A 246 6.59 0.47 -14.80
N GLY A 247 7.72 0.65 -14.09
CA GLY A 247 8.38 1.94 -13.95
C GLY A 247 8.90 2.47 -15.29
N ASP A 248 9.48 1.62 -16.12
CA ASP A 248 9.99 2.00 -17.44
C ASP A 248 8.87 2.41 -18.39
N ARG A 249 7.73 1.71 -18.31
CA ARG A 249 6.52 2.07 -19.06
C ARG A 249 5.94 3.41 -18.60
N LEU A 250 5.84 3.61 -17.29
CA LEU A 250 5.42 4.91 -16.74
C LEU A 250 6.35 6.04 -17.21
N ALA A 251 7.66 5.81 -17.26
CA ALA A 251 8.61 6.78 -17.79
C ALA A 251 8.43 7.01 -19.30
N ALA A 252 8.11 5.97 -20.07
CA ALA A 252 7.81 6.11 -21.49
C ALA A 252 6.56 6.97 -21.72
N GLU A 253 5.50 6.75 -20.96
CA GLU A 253 4.28 7.57 -20.98
C GLU A 253 4.57 9.02 -20.57
N ALA A 254 5.34 9.23 -19.50
CA ALA A 254 5.75 10.57 -19.07
C ALA A 254 6.60 11.29 -20.14
N ARG A 255 7.49 10.58 -20.85
CA ARG A 255 8.25 11.13 -21.98
C ARG A 255 7.35 11.45 -23.18
N ALA A 256 6.37 10.60 -23.48
CA ALA A 256 5.38 10.85 -24.52
C ALA A 256 4.54 12.10 -24.21
N PHE A 257 4.05 12.23 -22.98
CA PHE A 257 3.37 13.42 -22.49
C PHE A 257 4.25 14.67 -22.61
N SER A 258 5.51 14.58 -22.17
CA SER A 258 6.45 15.71 -22.24
C SER A 258 6.72 16.18 -23.66
N ARG A 259 6.76 15.26 -24.63
CA ARG A 259 6.87 15.60 -26.07
C ARG A 259 5.61 16.26 -26.61
N ARG A 260 4.42 15.80 -26.19
CA ARG A 260 3.12 16.39 -26.60
C ARG A 260 2.85 17.75 -25.95
N ARG A 261 3.35 17.99 -24.73
CA ARG A 261 3.09 19.19 -23.92
C ARG A 261 4.39 19.75 -23.30
N PRO A 262 5.34 20.24 -24.13
CA PRO A 262 6.67 20.64 -23.65
C PRO A 262 6.63 21.80 -22.65
N THR A 263 5.72 22.76 -22.82
CA THR A 263 5.56 23.89 -21.91
C THR A 263 5.16 23.43 -20.51
N VAL A 264 4.14 22.58 -20.42
CA VAL A 264 3.63 22.04 -19.14
C VAL A 264 4.70 21.19 -18.46
N ALA A 265 5.33 20.26 -19.19
CA ALA A 265 6.40 19.43 -18.66
C ALA A 265 7.62 20.26 -18.20
N GLY A 266 7.96 21.32 -18.94
CA GLY A 266 9.02 22.26 -18.57
C GLY A 266 8.72 23.05 -17.29
N VAL A 267 7.47 23.44 -17.06
CA VAL A 267 7.03 24.08 -15.80
C VAL A 267 7.10 23.08 -14.66
N ILE A 268 6.49 21.89 -14.79
CA ILE A 268 6.50 20.84 -13.76
C ILE A 268 7.94 20.49 -13.36
N ARG A 269 8.81 20.27 -14.34
CA ARG A 269 10.22 19.94 -14.08
C ARG A 269 10.95 21.05 -13.32
N ARG A 270 10.74 22.32 -13.68
CA ARG A 270 11.36 23.47 -12.98
C ARG A 270 10.84 23.62 -11.55
N LEU A 271 9.53 23.48 -11.36
CA LEU A 271 8.91 23.52 -10.04
C LEU A 271 9.42 22.36 -9.17
N TRP A 272 9.54 21.16 -9.73
CA TRP A 272 10.04 19.99 -8.99
C TRP A 272 11.52 20.13 -8.62
N THR A 273 12.39 20.54 -9.55
CA THR A 273 13.84 20.60 -9.27
C THR A 273 14.19 21.66 -8.24
N ARG A 274 13.52 22.83 -8.28
CA ARG A 274 13.77 23.94 -7.34
C ARG A 274 12.92 23.85 -6.08
N GLY A 275 11.68 23.38 -6.20
CA GLY A 275 10.67 23.45 -5.16
C GLY A 275 10.54 22.20 -4.31
N ARG A 276 11.08 21.03 -4.69
CA ARG A 276 10.83 19.78 -3.93
C ARG A 276 11.24 19.84 -2.45
N LEU A 277 12.34 20.51 -2.12
CA LEU A 277 12.77 20.65 -0.72
C LEU A 277 11.85 21.62 0.02
N GLY A 278 11.54 22.77 -0.58
CA GLY A 278 10.59 23.74 -0.02
C GLY A 278 9.20 23.12 0.18
N LEU A 279 8.72 22.34 -0.79
CA LEU A 279 7.46 21.61 -0.70
C LEU A 279 7.51 20.54 0.40
N ALA A 280 8.60 19.78 0.50
CA ALA A 280 8.75 18.80 1.57
C ALA A 280 8.75 19.47 2.96
N LEU A 281 9.46 20.58 3.13
CA LEU A 281 9.48 21.34 4.38
C LEU A 281 8.13 22.00 4.68
N PHE A 282 7.45 22.52 3.66
CA PHE A 282 6.10 23.08 3.79
C PHE A 282 5.10 22.02 4.23
N LEU A 283 5.07 20.86 3.56
CA LEU A 283 4.19 19.74 3.93
C LEU A 283 4.54 19.21 5.32
N LEU A 284 5.82 19.12 5.67
CA LEU A 284 6.26 18.73 7.01
C LEU A 284 5.76 19.72 8.08
N GLY A 285 5.91 21.03 7.83
CA GLY A 285 5.40 22.08 8.71
C GLY A 285 3.88 22.00 8.87
N LEU A 286 3.17 21.76 7.76
CA LEU A 286 1.72 21.59 7.73
C LEU A 286 1.27 20.36 8.54
N ALA A 287 1.99 19.24 8.39
CA ALA A 287 1.74 18.01 9.13
C ALA A 287 1.88 18.22 10.65
N ILE A 288 2.94 18.91 11.07
CA ILE A 288 3.24 19.17 12.48
C ILE A 288 2.23 20.18 13.07
N GLY A 289 1.96 21.27 12.33
CA GLY A 289 1.07 22.36 12.75
C GLY A 289 -0.42 22.10 12.60
N ARG A 290 -0.82 20.89 12.22
CA ARG A 290 -2.18 20.52 11.77
C ARG A 290 -3.35 21.13 12.56
N GLY A 291 -3.37 20.96 13.88
CA GLY A 291 -4.45 21.46 14.74
C GLY A 291 -4.37 22.97 15.02
N MET A 292 -3.17 23.57 14.92
CA MET A 292 -2.96 24.99 15.20
C MET A 292 -3.30 25.90 14.02
N VAL A 293 -3.16 25.42 12.78
CA VAL A 293 -3.24 26.27 11.58
C VAL A 293 -4.67 26.42 11.06
N PHE A 294 -5.49 25.37 11.11
CA PHE A 294 -6.79 25.37 10.41
C PHE A 294 -8.01 25.06 11.30
N GLY A 295 -7.81 24.64 12.55
CA GLY A 295 -8.86 24.00 13.33
C GLY A 295 -9.23 22.60 12.80
N PRO A 296 -10.09 21.85 13.50
CA PRO A 296 -10.29 20.42 13.23
C PRO A 296 -11.03 20.14 11.92
N GLU A 297 -12.15 20.82 11.66
CA GLU A 297 -12.98 20.58 10.49
C GLU A 297 -12.24 20.81 9.16
N PRO A 298 -11.60 21.98 8.93
CA PRO A 298 -10.89 22.19 7.66
C PRO A 298 -9.66 21.30 7.52
N TRP A 299 -9.05 20.86 8.63
CA TRP A 299 -7.95 19.90 8.60
C TRP A 299 -8.39 18.51 8.14
N VAL A 300 -9.52 18.02 8.64
CA VAL A 300 -10.11 16.74 8.19
C VAL A 300 -10.37 16.80 6.69
N VAL A 301 -11.04 17.86 6.22
CA VAL A 301 -11.35 18.06 4.79
C VAL A 301 -10.09 18.13 3.95
N LEU A 302 -9.07 18.89 4.39
CA LEU A 302 -7.80 19.00 3.68
C LEU A 302 -7.09 17.65 3.59
N THR A 303 -6.96 16.95 4.73
CA THR A 303 -6.30 15.64 4.81
C THR A 303 -6.98 14.64 3.89
N TRP A 304 -8.30 14.54 3.98
CA TRP A 304 -9.10 13.68 3.12
C TRP A 304 -8.94 14.04 1.63
N THR A 305 -9.02 15.32 1.28
CA THR A 305 -8.87 15.81 -0.11
C THR A 305 -7.49 15.45 -0.67
N VAL A 306 -6.42 15.68 0.09
CA VAL A 306 -5.05 15.36 -0.32
C VAL A 306 -4.88 13.86 -0.53
N LEU A 307 -5.38 13.05 0.40
CA LEU A 307 -5.31 11.59 0.34
C LEU A 307 -6.13 11.04 -0.83
N LEU A 308 -7.32 11.56 -1.08
CA LEU A 308 -8.19 11.13 -2.17
C LEU A 308 -7.60 11.53 -3.53
N LEU A 309 -7.06 12.75 -3.64
CA LEU A 309 -6.35 13.18 -4.83
C LEU A 309 -5.13 12.29 -5.09
N TYR A 310 -4.32 12.01 -4.05
CA TYR A 310 -3.19 11.09 -4.14
C TYR A 310 -3.62 9.71 -4.63
N GLY A 311 -4.63 9.10 -3.99
CA GLY A 311 -5.14 7.78 -4.34
C GLY A 311 -5.66 7.75 -5.77
N THR A 312 -6.46 8.74 -6.15
CA THR A 312 -7.01 8.88 -7.51
C THR A 312 -5.90 8.97 -8.55
N LEU A 313 -4.86 9.80 -8.31
CA LEU A 313 -3.74 9.93 -9.23
C LEU A 313 -2.95 8.62 -9.36
N VAL A 314 -2.64 7.96 -8.24
CA VAL A 314 -1.92 6.67 -8.26
C VAL A 314 -2.72 5.61 -9.01
N VAL A 315 -4.03 5.50 -8.76
CA VAL A 315 -4.91 4.56 -9.44
C VAL A 315 -5.04 4.91 -10.92
N PHE A 316 -5.28 6.17 -11.27
CA PHE A 316 -5.42 6.62 -12.65
C PHE A 316 -4.16 6.33 -13.48
N PHE A 317 -2.97 6.74 -13.00
CA PHE A 317 -1.72 6.45 -13.70
C PHE A 317 -1.40 4.96 -13.70
N GLY A 318 -1.72 4.25 -12.63
CA GLY A 318 -1.61 2.79 -12.57
C GLY A 318 -2.43 2.11 -13.65
N LEU A 319 -3.72 2.47 -13.79
CA LEU A 319 -4.61 1.92 -14.81
C LEU A 319 -4.18 2.29 -16.24
N LEU A 320 -3.68 3.52 -16.45
CA LEU A 320 -3.14 3.94 -17.74
C LEU A 320 -1.94 3.07 -18.16
N VAL A 321 -1.03 2.79 -17.21
CA VAL A 321 0.12 1.92 -17.48
C VAL A 321 -0.31 0.46 -17.62
N LEU A 322 -1.25 -0.03 -16.79
CA LEU A 322 -1.79 -1.38 -16.92
C LEU A 322 -2.48 -1.60 -18.28
N ASN A 323 -3.15 -0.57 -18.81
CA ASN A 323 -3.74 -0.58 -20.13
C ASN A 323 -2.69 -0.77 -21.25
N SER A 324 -1.44 -0.36 -21.04
CA SER A 324 -0.36 -0.59 -22.01
C SER A 324 0.05 -2.06 -22.15
N TYR A 325 -0.36 -2.92 -21.20
CA TYR A 325 -0.16 -4.38 -21.28
C TYR A 325 -1.34 -5.09 -21.97
N ARG A 326 -2.37 -4.37 -22.45
CA ARG A 326 -3.48 -4.99 -23.18
C ARG A 326 -2.96 -5.67 -24.44
N GLY A 327 -3.30 -6.93 -24.61
CA GLY A 327 -2.85 -7.76 -25.73
C GLY A 327 -1.57 -8.55 -25.47
N GLU A 328 -0.87 -8.32 -24.35
CA GLU A 328 0.25 -9.15 -23.93
C GLU A 328 -0.29 -10.41 -23.22
N PHE A 329 -0.07 -11.59 -23.82
CA PHE A 329 -0.58 -12.86 -23.28
C PHE A 329 0.09 -13.24 -21.95
N GLU A 330 1.38 -12.93 -21.80
CA GLU A 330 2.14 -13.14 -20.56
C GLU A 330 2.96 -11.88 -20.26
N PRO A 331 2.51 -11.00 -19.34
CA PRO A 331 3.28 -9.84 -18.95
C PRO A 331 4.56 -10.27 -18.23
N PRO A 332 5.58 -9.40 -18.17
CA PRO A 332 6.82 -9.68 -17.46
C PRO A 332 6.61 -10.16 -16.01
N GLY A 333 7.60 -10.91 -15.52
CA GLY A 333 7.64 -11.35 -14.13
C GLY A 333 7.46 -10.19 -13.15
N ALA A 334 6.87 -10.48 -11.99
CA ALA A 334 6.81 -9.51 -10.90
C ALA A 334 8.20 -9.22 -10.33
N ILE A 335 8.34 -8.12 -9.60
CA ILE A 335 9.58 -7.75 -8.93
C ILE A 335 10.10 -8.90 -8.06
N GLY A 336 11.37 -9.27 -8.24
CA GLY A 336 12.01 -10.35 -7.49
C GLY A 336 11.44 -11.75 -7.76
N ALA A 337 10.66 -11.94 -8.84
CA ALA A 337 10.17 -13.27 -9.19
C ALA A 337 11.34 -14.26 -9.39
N GLY A 338 11.28 -15.39 -8.68
CA GLY A 338 12.33 -16.43 -8.72
C GLY A 338 13.44 -16.26 -7.68
N LEU A 339 13.49 -15.14 -6.94
CA LEU A 339 14.44 -14.99 -5.85
C LEU A 339 14.02 -15.82 -4.63
N PRO A 340 14.95 -16.54 -3.97
CA PRO A 340 14.64 -17.34 -2.81
C PRO A 340 14.33 -16.48 -1.58
N LEU A 341 13.46 -16.98 -0.73
CA LEU A 341 13.21 -16.42 0.59
C LEU A 341 14.31 -16.86 1.57
N HIS A 342 14.85 -15.92 2.35
CA HIS A 342 15.73 -16.25 3.47
C HIS A 342 14.96 -16.88 4.63
N LEU A 343 15.66 -17.58 5.53
CA LEU A 343 15.06 -18.17 6.74
C LEU A 343 14.28 -17.13 7.56
N ALA A 344 14.83 -15.93 7.74
CA ALA A 344 14.17 -14.84 8.45
C ALA A 344 12.80 -14.48 7.84
N HIS A 345 12.66 -14.49 6.51
CA HIS A 345 11.37 -14.25 5.86
C HIS A 345 10.35 -15.35 6.16
N HIS A 346 10.77 -16.61 6.22
CA HIS A 346 9.88 -17.72 6.58
C HIS A 346 9.39 -17.58 8.02
N LEU A 347 10.28 -17.25 8.97
CA LEU A 347 9.91 -17.02 10.37
C LEU A 347 8.90 -15.87 10.49
N LEU A 348 9.09 -14.78 9.75
CA LEU A 348 8.16 -13.65 9.73
C LEU A 348 6.80 -14.04 9.10
N ILE A 349 6.78 -14.85 8.05
CA ILE A 349 5.52 -15.36 7.45
C ILE A 349 4.76 -16.22 8.47
N VAL A 350 5.45 -17.12 9.18
CA VAL A 350 4.84 -17.95 10.22
C VAL A 350 4.28 -17.07 11.34
N ALA A 351 5.05 -16.10 11.83
CA ALA A 351 4.58 -15.17 12.85
C ALA A 351 3.36 -14.34 12.39
N LEU A 352 3.34 -13.90 11.13
CA LEU A 352 2.20 -13.21 10.54
C LEU A 352 0.96 -14.11 10.44
N ALA A 353 1.14 -15.38 10.04
CA ALA A 353 0.06 -16.36 9.97
C ALA A 353 -0.53 -16.62 11.36
N VAL A 354 0.32 -16.78 12.40
CA VAL A 354 -0.14 -16.90 13.79
C VAL A 354 -0.92 -15.65 14.23
N ASN A 355 -0.44 -14.45 13.88
CA ASN A 355 -1.17 -13.20 14.15
C ASN A 355 -2.55 -13.17 13.46
N ALA A 356 -2.62 -13.60 12.20
CA ALA A 356 -3.87 -13.68 11.43
C ALA A 356 -4.84 -14.72 12.00
N SER A 357 -4.32 -15.84 12.49
CA SER A 357 -5.12 -16.90 13.11
C SER A 357 -5.54 -16.62 14.55
N SER A 358 -4.98 -15.58 15.19
CA SER A 358 -5.15 -15.28 16.61
C SER A 358 -6.60 -15.26 17.11
N PRO A 359 -7.61 -14.75 16.36
CA PRO A 359 -9.00 -14.79 16.81
C PRO A 359 -9.54 -16.21 16.92
N TYR A 360 -9.16 -17.08 15.99
CA TYR A 360 -9.65 -18.46 15.92
C TYR A 360 -9.04 -19.39 16.98
N ILE A 361 -7.92 -18.99 17.58
CA ILE A 361 -7.22 -19.74 18.62
C ILE A 361 -7.32 -19.07 20.00
N GLY A 362 -8.21 -18.09 20.17
CA GLY A 362 -8.49 -17.45 21.46
C GLY A 362 -7.35 -16.57 22.00
N LEU A 363 -6.47 -16.04 21.14
CA LEU A 363 -5.36 -15.19 21.58
C LEU A 363 -5.73 -13.70 21.62
N LYS A 364 -6.09 -13.14 20.47
CA LYS A 364 -6.47 -11.72 20.34
C LYS A 364 -7.32 -11.48 19.09
N THR A 365 -8.16 -10.45 19.18
CA THR A 365 -9.01 -9.97 18.08
C THR A 365 -8.54 -8.64 17.50
N THR A 366 -7.68 -7.92 18.22
CA THR A 366 -7.08 -6.67 17.75
C THR A 366 -5.88 -6.93 16.85
N SER A 367 -5.79 -6.19 15.76
CA SER A 367 -4.65 -6.22 14.84
C SER A 367 -4.38 -7.60 14.18
N SER A 368 -5.41 -8.45 14.07
CA SER A 368 -5.38 -9.81 13.52
C SER A 368 -5.84 -9.90 12.05
N PHE A 369 -6.03 -8.76 11.38
CA PHE A 369 -6.55 -8.64 10.02
C PHE A 369 -8.01 -9.07 9.84
N THR A 370 -8.78 -9.30 10.90
CA THR A 370 -10.22 -9.62 10.83
C THR A 370 -11.12 -8.38 10.84
N MET A 371 -10.62 -7.25 10.33
CA MET A 371 -11.34 -5.97 10.37
C MET A 371 -12.61 -5.95 9.52
N PHE A 372 -13.59 -5.17 9.97
CA PHE A 372 -14.88 -4.96 9.29
C PHE A 372 -15.58 -6.27 8.92
N SER A 373 -15.36 -7.32 9.70
CA SER A 373 -15.95 -8.65 9.46
C SER A 373 -17.08 -8.97 10.43
N ASN A 374 -17.22 -8.23 11.53
CA ASN A 374 -18.08 -8.60 12.66
C ASN A 374 -17.90 -10.06 13.10
N LEU A 375 -16.67 -10.55 12.96
CA LEU A 375 -16.32 -11.91 13.34
C LEU A 375 -16.60 -12.09 14.83
N ARG A 376 -17.49 -13.02 15.12
CA ARG A 376 -17.70 -13.55 16.46
C ARG A 376 -16.98 -14.87 16.55
N THR A 377 -15.91 -14.87 17.33
CA THR A 377 -15.32 -16.07 17.89
C THR A 377 -15.88 -16.19 19.30
N GLU A 378 -16.25 -17.40 19.72
CA GLU A 378 -16.85 -17.75 21.03
C GLU A 378 -18.23 -17.13 21.38
#